data_AF-A0A662E5L8-F1
#
_entry.id   AF-A0A662E5L8-F1
#
_cell.length_a   1.000
_cell.length_b   1.000
_cell.length_c   1.000
_cell.angle_alpha   90.00
_cell.angle_beta   90.00
_cell.angle_gamma   90.00
#
_symmetry.space_group_name_H-M   'P 1'
#
loop_
_entity.id
_entity.type
_entity.pdbx_description
1 polymer ?
#
loop_
_entity_poly.entity_id
_entity_poly.type
_entity_poly.pdbx_seq_one_letter_code
_entity_poly.pdbx_strand_id
1 'polypeptide(L)'
;TELKNPRTRKLLPLIIAAFLVMSFSAPVSAFRIGGYEVVVPVIAQHPGLHGTEWRTDLWIDNPYGDTSTVTLTFYPESGGSVVEETSIDGFRGMFFHDIVMNTFGMDDTKGLLLVSAPGTRVEVRARIYNTGGEGEFGQAMFGIPTVDLRRQGYVSGVSTTAGNRVSVGIANPTENTFDVTLSVRDASDGSTLYSETITLHPHQLVQFSDVAARWDLPESSTIKFKITSTGNENYFFAYASVVRNDTGDATFLFGTGPNV
;
A
#
# COMPACT_ATOMS: atom_id res chain seq x y z
N THR A 1 -14.27 7.12 -97.73
CA THR A 1 -15.02 6.02 -97.08
C THR A 1 -14.57 5.96 -95.64
N GLU A 2 -15.17 6.77 -94.79
CA GLU A 2 -16.34 6.44 -93.96
C GLU A 2 -15.93 5.96 -92.55
N LEU A 3 -16.46 6.67 -91.55
CA LEU A 3 -16.92 6.16 -90.25
C LEU A 3 -15.88 5.71 -89.21
N LYS A 4 -15.71 6.48 -88.11
CA LYS A 4 -16.47 6.32 -86.86
C LYS A 4 -15.87 7.15 -85.71
N ASN A 5 -16.67 8.05 -85.17
CA ASN A 5 -16.60 8.53 -83.77
C ASN A 5 -17.07 7.37 -82.84
N PRO A 6 -17.11 7.48 -81.49
CA PRO A 6 -16.29 8.19 -80.49
C PRO A 6 -15.89 7.23 -79.32
N ARG A 7 -15.09 7.67 -78.34
CA ARG A 7 -15.33 7.40 -76.90
C ARG A 7 -14.30 8.10 -76.00
N THR A 8 -14.84 9.03 -75.23
CA THR A 8 -14.33 9.65 -74.01
C THR A 8 -13.63 8.69 -73.05
N ARG A 9 -12.46 9.06 -72.54
CA ARG A 9 -11.99 8.63 -71.22
C ARG A 9 -11.74 9.88 -70.37
N LYS A 10 -12.58 10.03 -69.35
CA LYS A 10 -12.43 10.99 -68.26
C LYS A 10 -11.16 10.64 -67.49
N LEU A 11 -10.21 11.56 -67.40
CA LEU A 11 -9.11 11.50 -66.44
C LEU A 11 -9.68 11.83 -65.05
N LEU A 12 -9.72 10.84 -64.18
CA LEU A 12 -10.05 10.99 -62.76
C LEU A 12 -8.79 11.51 -62.03
N PRO A 13 -8.84 12.58 -61.22
CA PRO A 13 -7.69 12.99 -60.43
C PRO A 13 -7.55 12.05 -59.22
N LEU A 14 -6.37 11.44 -59.11
CA LEU A 14 -5.93 10.62 -57.99
C LEU A 14 -5.77 11.52 -56.76
N ILE A 15 -6.79 11.57 -55.89
CA ILE A 15 -6.68 12.19 -54.56
C ILE A 15 -5.82 11.26 -53.71
N ILE A 16 -4.54 11.59 -53.55
CA ILE A 16 -3.66 10.99 -52.55
C ILE A 16 -4.11 11.55 -51.19
N ALA A 17 -4.98 10.82 -50.50
CA ALA A 17 -5.27 11.07 -49.10
C ALA A 17 -4.07 10.62 -48.26
N ALA A 18 -3.22 11.57 -47.87
CA ALA A 18 -2.19 11.35 -46.87
C ALA A 18 -2.89 11.06 -45.52
N PHE A 19 -2.95 9.79 -45.13
CA PHE A 19 -3.31 9.39 -43.77
C PHE A 19 -2.19 9.82 -42.83
N LEU A 20 -2.34 10.99 -42.22
CA LEU A 20 -1.56 11.40 -41.05
C LEU A 20 -1.98 10.51 -39.87
N VAL A 21 -1.23 9.44 -39.62
CA VAL A 21 -1.38 8.66 -38.38
C VAL A 21 -0.82 9.51 -37.24
N MET A 22 -1.66 10.33 -36.62
CA MET A 22 -1.38 10.86 -35.29
C MET A 22 -1.33 9.67 -34.34
N SER A 23 -0.12 9.22 -34.03
CA SER A 23 0.12 8.31 -32.91
C SER A 23 -0.20 9.09 -31.64
N PHE A 24 -1.45 9.04 -31.19
CA PHE A 24 -1.76 9.38 -29.81
C PHE A 24 -1.05 8.34 -28.95
N SER A 25 0.12 8.67 -28.42
CA SER A 25 0.65 7.97 -27.26
C SER A 25 -0.41 8.14 -26.17
N ALA A 26 -1.22 7.12 -25.93
CA ALA A 26 -2.04 7.09 -24.74
C ALA A 26 -1.11 7.42 -23.56
N PRO A 27 -1.51 8.28 -22.61
CA PRO A 27 -0.74 8.40 -21.39
C PRO A 27 -0.68 6.99 -20.79
N VAL A 28 0.52 6.39 -20.79
CA VAL A 28 0.78 5.20 -19.99
C VAL A 28 0.70 5.68 -18.56
N SER A 29 -0.48 5.55 -17.95
CA SER A 29 -0.68 5.84 -16.55
C SER A 29 -0.16 4.66 -15.76
N ALA A 30 1.12 4.72 -15.37
CA ALA A 30 1.62 3.89 -14.28
C ALA A 30 1.06 4.44 -12.96
N PHE A 31 0.68 3.54 -12.05
CA PHE A 31 0.32 3.92 -10.68
C PHE A 31 1.52 4.63 -10.04
N ARG A 32 1.36 5.91 -9.70
CA ARG A 32 2.46 6.69 -9.09
C ARG A 32 2.60 6.27 -7.63
N ILE A 33 3.65 5.51 -7.32
CA ILE A 33 3.99 5.11 -5.95
C ILE A 33 5.16 5.90 -5.36
N GLY A 34 5.87 6.67 -6.18
CA GLY A 34 7.00 7.46 -5.71
C GLY A 34 6.57 8.65 -4.87
N GLY A 35 7.36 9.04 -3.87
CA GLY A 35 7.15 10.23 -3.03
C GLY A 35 8.47 10.76 -2.46
N TYR A 36 8.50 12.02 -2.04
CA TYR A 36 9.64 12.58 -1.27
C TYR A 36 9.62 12.11 0.18
N GLU A 37 8.44 11.77 0.68
CA GLU A 37 8.22 11.15 1.97
C GLU A 37 7.19 10.04 1.78
N VAL A 38 7.53 8.83 2.23
CA VAL A 38 6.78 7.61 1.97
C VAL A 38 6.64 6.84 3.28
N VAL A 39 5.42 6.46 3.64
CA VAL A 39 5.15 5.59 4.79
C VAL A 39 5.02 4.13 4.34
N VAL A 40 5.69 3.23 5.03
CA VAL A 40 5.35 1.80 5.04
C VAL A 40 4.58 1.54 6.33
N PRO A 41 3.28 1.17 6.26
CA PRO A 41 2.37 1.23 7.40
C PRO A 41 2.69 0.21 8.49
N VAL A 42 3.43 -0.85 8.13
CA VAL A 42 3.96 -1.82 9.07
C VAL A 42 5.24 -2.44 8.51
N ILE A 43 6.28 -2.45 9.32
CA ILE A 43 7.42 -3.36 9.21
C ILE A 43 7.47 -4.16 10.52
N ALA A 44 7.89 -5.41 10.44
CA ALA A 44 7.89 -6.31 11.59
C ALA A 44 9.05 -7.30 11.55
N GLN A 45 9.58 -7.55 12.75
CA GLN A 45 10.33 -8.73 13.14
C GLN A 45 9.74 -9.20 14.46
N HIS A 46 8.70 -10.03 14.39
CA HIS A 46 7.85 -10.28 15.55
C HIS A 46 7.20 -11.67 15.48
N PRO A 47 7.14 -12.41 16.60
CA PRO A 47 6.40 -13.66 16.70
C PRO A 47 4.89 -13.40 16.61
N GLY A 48 4.22 -13.98 15.62
CA GLY A 48 2.77 -13.87 15.45
C GLY A 48 1.99 -14.98 16.16
N LEU A 49 0.66 -14.97 15.98
CA LEU A 49 -0.21 -16.04 16.46
C LEU A 49 -0.01 -17.33 15.67
N HIS A 50 -0.27 -18.47 16.33
CA HIS A 50 -0.24 -19.81 15.73
C HIS A 50 1.14 -20.20 15.15
N GLY A 51 2.22 -19.77 15.80
CA GLY A 51 3.58 -20.15 15.43
C GLY A 51 4.14 -19.45 14.18
N THR A 52 3.46 -18.41 13.69
CA THR A 52 4.02 -17.57 12.61
C THR A 52 5.15 -16.68 13.14
N GLU A 53 6.12 -16.38 12.30
CA GLU A 53 7.27 -15.51 12.58
C GLU A 53 7.37 -14.47 11.48
N TRP A 54 7.05 -13.21 11.77
CA TRP A 54 7.00 -12.17 10.75
C TRP A 54 8.37 -11.52 10.57
N ARG A 55 8.78 -11.32 9.32
CA ARG A 55 9.98 -10.58 8.89
C ARG A 55 9.62 -9.63 7.77
N THR A 56 10.40 -8.56 7.59
CA THR A 56 10.13 -7.57 6.53
C THR A 56 11.37 -7.26 5.71
N ASP A 57 11.27 -7.52 4.42
CA ASP A 57 12.25 -7.06 3.43
C ASP A 57 11.76 -5.74 2.80
N LEU A 58 12.68 -4.83 2.50
CA LEU A 58 12.40 -3.53 1.87
C LEU A 58 13.22 -3.33 0.60
N TRP A 59 12.60 -2.73 -0.41
CA TRP A 59 13.26 -2.18 -1.59
C TRP A 59 12.95 -0.70 -1.70
N ILE A 60 13.97 0.10 -1.99
CA ILE A 60 13.85 1.52 -2.29
C ILE A 60 14.47 1.75 -3.66
N ASP A 61 13.71 2.33 -4.58
CA ASP A 61 14.19 2.66 -5.93
C ASP A 61 14.11 4.16 -6.17
N ASN A 62 15.16 4.72 -6.76
CA ASN A 62 15.20 6.07 -7.29
C ASN A 62 15.18 6.00 -8.83
N PRO A 63 14.00 6.08 -9.46
CA PRO A 63 13.89 5.99 -10.91
C PRO A 63 14.26 7.31 -11.62
N TYR A 64 14.79 8.30 -10.90
CA TYR A 64 15.14 9.63 -11.41
C TYR A 64 16.66 9.83 -11.41
N GLY A 65 17.14 10.89 -12.06
CA GLY A 65 18.58 11.16 -12.20
C GLY A 65 19.25 11.84 -11.01
N ASP A 66 18.47 12.48 -10.14
CA ASP A 66 18.98 13.22 -8.99
C ASP A 66 19.32 12.28 -7.83
N THR A 67 20.43 12.55 -7.13
CA THR A 67 20.82 11.81 -5.92
C THR A 67 20.12 12.40 -4.71
N SER A 68 19.76 11.56 -3.74
CA SER A 68 19.21 12.03 -2.46
C SER A 68 19.81 11.26 -1.29
N THR A 69 20.04 11.96 -0.19
CA THR A 69 20.06 11.32 1.13
C THR A 69 18.68 10.70 1.37
N VAL A 70 18.65 9.48 1.88
CA VAL A 70 17.45 8.77 2.31
C VAL A 70 17.55 8.56 3.82
N THR A 71 16.60 9.12 4.55
CA THR A 71 16.45 8.92 5.99
C THR A 71 15.35 7.89 6.23
N LEU A 72 15.70 6.82 6.94
CA LEU A 72 14.79 5.75 7.36
C LEU A 72 14.51 5.93 8.85
N THR A 73 13.28 6.26 9.20
CA THR A 73 12.86 6.39 10.60
C THR A 73 11.87 5.30 10.95
N PHE A 74 12.28 4.37 11.81
CA PHE A 74 11.43 3.33 12.35
C PHE A 74 10.83 3.77 13.69
N TYR A 75 9.51 3.67 13.80
CA TYR A 75 8.76 3.91 15.04
C TYR A 75 8.18 2.59 15.55
N PRO A 76 8.86 1.92 16.48
CA PRO A 76 8.39 0.65 17.05
C PRO A 76 7.15 0.85 17.92
N GLU A 77 6.30 -0.17 18.02
CA GLU A 77 5.07 -0.17 18.84
C GLU A 77 5.37 0.07 20.33
N SER A 78 6.57 -0.28 20.79
CA SER A 78 7.07 0.03 22.15
C SER A 78 7.29 1.52 22.43
N GLY A 79 7.26 2.36 21.40
CA GLY A 79 7.51 3.80 21.47
C GLY A 79 8.95 4.21 21.17
N GLY A 80 9.15 5.51 20.96
CA GLY A 80 10.43 6.09 20.51
C GLY A 80 10.62 5.97 18.98
N SER A 81 11.84 6.23 18.52
CA SER A 81 12.23 6.00 17.12
C SER A 81 13.70 5.62 17.00
N VAL A 82 14.03 4.91 15.93
CA VAL A 82 15.40 4.62 15.49
C VAL A 82 15.55 5.19 14.08
N VAL A 83 16.64 5.90 13.84
CA VAL A 83 16.89 6.61 12.58
C VAL A 83 18.17 6.09 11.96
N GLU A 84 18.11 5.74 10.68
CA GLU A 84 19.25 5.36 9.86
C GLU A 84 19.28 6.22 8.59
N GLU A 85 20.48 6.56 8.13
CA GLU A 85 20.66 7.37 6.93
C GLU A 85 21.52 6.64 5.90
N THR A 86 21.16 6.81 4.64
CA THR A 86 21.92 6.33 3.49
C THR A 86 21.82 7.32 2.34
N SER A 87 22.53 7.07 1.25
CA SER A 87 22.36 7.80 -0.02
C SER A 87 21.85 6.86 -1.10
N ILE A 88 20.97 7.37 -1.96
CA ILE A 88 20.55 6.69 -3.18
C ILE A 88 20.87 7.55 -4.39
N ASP A 89 21.75 7.05 -5.25
CA ASP A 89 22.10 7.73 -6.49
C ASP A 89 20.94 7.67 -7.50
N GLY A 90 21.02 8.50 -8.53
CA GLY A 90 20.08 8.46 -9.65
C GLY A 90 20.05 7.10 -10.35
N PHE A 91 18.85 6.63 -10.69
CA PHE A 91 18.62 5.35 -11.38
C PHE A 91 19.23 4.14 -10.64
N ARG A 92 19.21 4.17 -9.31
CA ARG A 92 19.65 3.08 -8.44
C ARG A 92 18.54 2.61 -7.53
N GLY A 93 18.66 1.36 -7.11
CA GLY A 93 17.82 0.74 -6.10
C GLY A 93 18.66 0.17 -4.98
N MET A 94 18.03 0.03 -3.82
CA MET A 94 18.57 -0.56 -2.60
C MET A 94 17.66 -1.69 -2.13
N PHE A 95 18.26 -2.69 -1.50
CA PHE A 95 17.56 -3.80 -0.87
C PHE A 95 18.01 -3.93 0.58
N PHE A 96 17.04 -4.06 1.48
CA PHE A 96 17.23 -4.26 2.90
C PHE A 96 16.54 -5.57 3.28
N HIS A 97 17.33 -6.60 3.55
CA HIS A 97 16.83 -7.87 4.05
C HIS A 97 16.55 -7.77 5.55
N ASP A 98 15.39 -8.24 6.01
CA ASP A 98 14.95 -8.15 7.40
C ASP A 98 15.32 -6.81 8.05
N ILE A 99 14.73 -5.73 7.51
CA ILE A 99 15.13 -4.35 7.79
C ILE A 99 15.07 -4.01 9.29
N VAL A 100 14.16 -4.63 10.05
CA VAL A 100 14.03 -4.40 11.50
C VAL A 100 15.31 -4.85 12.22
N MET A 101 15.80 -6.07 11.93
CA MET A 101 17.04 -6.58 12.53
C MET A 101 18.26 -5.89 11.93
N ASN A 102 18.41 -5.96 10.62
CA ASN A 102 19.70 -5.74 9.96
C ASN A 102 19.98 -4.26 9.70
N THR A 103 18.98 -3.40 9.79
CA THR A 103 19.14 -1.94 9.67
C THR A 103 18.95 -1.26 11.02
N PHE A 104 17.90 -1.59 11.77
CA PHE A 104 17.61 -0.91 13.04
C PHE A 104 18.15 -1.62 14.29
N GLY A 105 18.67 -2.85 14.16
CA GLY A 105 19.20 -3.61 15.29
C GLY A 105 18.15 -3.97 16.33
N MET A 106 16.88 -4.04 15.94
CA MET A 106 15.76 -4.35 16.82
C MET A 106 15.22 -5.74 16.57
N ASP A 107 14.62 -6.36 17.57
CA ASP A 107 13.89 -7.63 17.46
C ASP A 107 12.58 -7.57 18.27
N ASP A 108 11.76 -8.62 18.13
CA ASP A 108 10.47 -8.77 18.82
C ASP A 108 9.59 -7.51 18.77
N THR A 109 9.53 -6.89 17.59
CA THR A 109 8.88 -5.60 17.40
C THR A 109 8.27 -5.45 16.02
N LYS A 110 7.32 -4.53 15.94
CA LYS A 110 6.69 -4.07 14.71
C LYS A 110 6.37 -2.59 14.87
N GLY A 111 6.12 -1.92 13.77
CA GLY A 111 5.80 -0.50 13.80
C GLY A 111 5.77 0.10 12.41
N LEU A 112 5.61 1.41 12.31
CA LEU A 112 5.62 2.09 11.02
C LEU A 112 7.03 2.56 10.65
N LEU A 113 7.31 2.55 9.36
CA LEU A 113 8.54 3.10 8.81
C LEU A 113 8.21 4.33 7.97
N LEU A 114 8.90 5.43 8.25
CA LEU A 114 8.89 6.62 7.42
C LEU A 114 10.20 6.71 6.62
N VAL A 115 10.09 6.91 5.32
CA VAL A 115 11.22 7.05 4.39
C VAL A 115 11.17 8.47 3.81
N SER A 116 12.18 9.28 4.09
CA SER A 116 12.31 10.65 3.57
C SER A 116 13.49 10.75 2.61
N ALA A 117 13.26 11.35 1.45
CA ALA A 117 14.23 11.57 0.39
C ALA A 117 14.04 12.96 -0.21
N PRO A 118 14.53 14.05 0.42
CA PRO A 118 14.24 15.40 -0.01
C PRO A 118 14.83 15.79 -1.38
N GLY A 119 15.84 15.07 -1.87
CA GLY A 119 16.50 15.33 -3.16
C GLY A 119 15.83 14.68 -4.36
N THR A 120 15.01 13.65 -4.18
CA THR A 120 14.33 12.92 -5.28
C THR A 120 13.12 12.15 -4.76
N ARG A 121 12.14 11.85 -5.63
CA ARG A 121 11.03 10.97 -5.25
C ARG A 121 11.54 9.53 -5.29
N VAL A 122 11.24 8.73 -4.27
CA VAL A 122 11.62 7.32 -4.20
C VAL A 122 10.38 6.42 -4.24
N GLU A 123 10.49 5.27 -4.89
CA GLU A 123 9.49 4.20 -4.82
C GLU A 123 9.90 3.21 -3.73
N VAL A 124 9.00 2.96 -2.78
CA VAL A 124 9.27 2.03 -1.67
C VAL A 124 8.35 0.82 -1.80
N ARG A 125 8.91 -0.37 -1.70
CA ARG A 125 8.19 -1.66 -1.73
C ARG A 125 8.65 -2.50 -0.56
N ALA A 126 7.75 -3.25 0.04
CA ALA A 126 8.08 -4.17 1.11
C ALA A 126 7.45 -5.55 0.87
N ARG A 127 8.10 -6.57 1.39
CA ARG A 127 7.54 -7.91 1.54
C ARG A 127 7.55 -8.21 3.03
N ILE A 128 6.37 -8.32 3.64
CA ILE A 128 6.24 -8.85 5.00
C ILE A 128 5.85 -10.32 4.88
N TYR A 129 6.64 -11.21 5.50
CA TYR A 129 6.52 -12.64 5.30
C TYR A 129 6.64 -13.42 6.60
N ASN A 130 5.89 -14.51 6.67
CA ASN A 130 5.98 -15.50 7.71
C ASN A 130 7.11 -16.48 7.38
N THR A 131 8.07 -16.66 8.28
CA THR A 131 9.14 -17.68 8.21
C THR A 131 8.88 -18.89 9.12
N GLY A 132 7.79 -18.87 9.89
CA GLY A 132 7.35 -19.97 10.74
C GLY A 132 6.55 -21.02 9.95
N GLY A 133 6.73 -22.30 10.29
CA GLY A 133 6.06 -23.43 9.60
C GLY A 133 6.93 -24.08 8.52
N GLU A 134 6.31 -24.62 7.46
CA GLU A 134 7.00 -25.36 6.38
C GLU A 134 7.39 -24.49 5.16
N GLY A 135 7.79 -23.22 5.38
CA GLY A 135 8.26 -22.35 4.31
C GLY A 135 8.05 -20.86 4.58
N GLU A 136 8.34 -20.03 3.57
CA GLU A 136 8.07 -18.60 3.62
C GLU A 136 6.79 -18.22 2.89
N PHE A 137 5.85 -17.60 3.60
CA PHE A 137 4.62 -17.07 3.02
C PHE A 137 4.61 -15.54 3.14
N GLY A 138 4.71 -14.86 1.99
CA GLY A 138 4.90 -13.41 1.95
C GLY A 138 3.75 -12.69 1.28
N GLN A 139 3.51 -11.47 1.76
CA GLN A 139 2.54 -10.53 1.21
C GLN A 139 3.26 -9.23 0.84
N ALA A 140 2.94 -8.73 -0.35
CA ALA A 140 3.52 -7.51 -0.88
C ALA A 140 2.83 -6.28 -0.30
N MET A 141 3.62 -5.28 0.06
CA MET A 141 3.17 -3.96 0.49
C MET A 141 3.86 -2.89 -0.36
N PHE A 142 3.14 -1.82 -0.64
CA PHE A 142 3.71 -0.62 -1.24
C PHE A 142 3.82 0.46 -0.18
N GLY A 143 4.93 1.19 -0.20
CA GLY A 143 5.01 2.45 0.50
C GLY A 143 4.03 3.44 -0.12
N ILE A 144 3.42 4.26 0.73
CA ILE A 144 2.41 5.25 0.34
C ILE A 144 3.01 6.64 0.53
N PRO A 145 3.08 7.48 -0.52
CA PRO A 145 3.48 8.88 -0.34
C PRO A 145 2.60 9.56 0.71
N THR A 146 3.17 10.28 1.67
CA THR A 146 2.38 10.88 2.76
C THR A 146 1.38 11.91 2.25
N VAL A 147 1.69 12.56 1.12
CA VAL A 147 0.78 13.46 0.37
C VAL A 147 -0.47 12.77 -0.19
N ASP A 148 -0.45 11.45 -0.35
CA ASP A 148 -1.57 10.66 -0.87
C ASP A 148 -2.47 10.09 0.24
N LEU A 149 -2.10 10.30 1.51
CA LEU A 149 -2.91 9.88 2.65
C LEU A 149 -4.17 10.74 2.79
N ARG A 150 -5.20 10.13 3.36
CA ARG A 150 -6.54 10.71 3.46
C ARG A 150 -7.12 10.50 4.85
N ARG A 151 -8.22 11.20 5.13
CA ARG A 151 -8.98 11.11 6.40
C ARG A 151 -10.01 9.99 6.43
N GLN A 152 -10.12 9.25 5.33
CA GLN A 152 -11.07 8.16 5.20
C GLN A 152 -10.41 7.01 4.46
N GLY A 153 -10.47 5.82 5.05
CA GLY A 153 -9.96 4.58 4.50
C GLY A 153 -11.01 3.48 4.59
N TYR A 154 -11.10 2.70 3.52
CA TYR A 154 -11.93 1.51 3.42
C TYR A 154 -11.04 0.32 3.10
N VAL A 155 -11.04 -0.67 3.99
CA VAL A 155 -10.41 -1.97 3.72
C VAL A 155 -11.52 -2.95 3.39
N SER A 156 -11.55 -3.41 2.15
CA SER A 156 -12.61 -4.28 1.62
C SER A 156 -12.05 -5.65 1.25
N GLY A 157 -12.92 -6.64 1.05
CA GLY A 157 -12.51 -8.01 0.72
C GLY A 157 -12.00 -8.80 1.92
N VAL A 158 -12.38 -8.39 3.13
CA VAL A 158 -11.99 -9.06 4.37
C VAL A 158 -12.89 -10.27 4.58
N SER A 159 -12.29 -11.45 4.73
CA SER A 159 -12.99 -12.70 5.05
C SER A 159 -12.69 -13.13 6.48
N THR A 160 -13.73 -13.31 7.29
CA THR A 160 -13.69 -13.88 8.65
C THR A 160 -14.14 -15.34 8.70
N THR A 161 -14.24 -16.01 7.54
CA THR A 161 -14.61 -17.43 7.45
C THR A 161 -13.69 -18.31 8.29
N ALA A 162 -14.23 -19.40 8.83
CA ALA A 162 -13.49 -20.37 9.64
C ALA A 162 -12.13 -20.75 9.03
N GLY A 163 -11.11 -20.84 9.90
CA GLY A 163 -9.75 -21.17 9.51
C GLY A 163 -8.87 -19.96 9.14
N ASN A 164 -9.43 -18.75 9.04
CA ASN A 164 -8.68 -17.52 8.92
C ASN A 164 -8.70 -16.72 10.22
N ARG A 165 -7.64 -15.94 10.45
CA ARG A 165 -7.62 -14.83 11.40
C ARG A 165 -7.39 -13.53 10.65
N VAL A 166 -7.99 -12.46 11.13
CA VAL A 166 -7.87 -11.14 10.51
C VAL A 166 -7.20 -10.19 11.48
N SER A 167 -6.19 -9.49 11.02
CA SER A 167 -5.65 -8.32 11.72
C SER A 167 -6.03 -7.05 10.97
N VAL A 168 -6.36 -5.98 11.69
CA VAL A 168 -6.55 -4.64 11.12
C VAL A 168 -5.55 -3.69 11.75
N GLY A 169 -4.85 -2.93 10.92
CA GLY A 169 -3.84 -1.96 11.34
C GLY A 169 -4.18 -0.56 10.86
N ILE A 170 -3.87 0.43 11.70
CA ILE A 170 -4.03 1.86 11.41
C ILE A 170 -2.72 2.56 11.80
N ALA A 171 -2.05 3.13 10.80
CA ALA A 171 -0.79 3.86 10.96
C ALA A 171 -1.04 5.37 10.85
N ASN A 172 -0.57 6.12 11.85
CA ASN A 172 -0.50 7.57 11.83
C ASN A 172 0.94 8.01 11.53
N PRO A 173 1.25 8.47 10.31
CA PRO A 173 2.59 8.96 9.97
C PRO A 173 2.78 10.45 10.26
N THR A 174 1.84 11.10 10.95
CA THR A 174 1.86 12.54 11.20
C THR A 174 2.37 12.84 12.61
N GLU A 175 2.71 14.12 12.84
CA GLU A 175 3.08 14.65 14.15
C GLU A 175 1.88 14.89 15.10
N ASN A 176 0.65 14.67 14.61
CA ASN A 176 -0.56 15.02 15.34
C ASN A 176 -1.10 13.82 16.12
N THR A 177 -1.59 14.06 17.34
CA THR A 177 -2.50 13.12 18.00
C THR A 177 -3.92 13.38 17.53
N PHE A 178 -4.63 12.35 17.09
CA PHE A 178 -6.04 12.48 16.69
C PHE A 178 -6.80 11.16 16.84
N ASP A 179 -8.13 11.28 16.90
CA ASP A 179 -9.01 10.13 16.96
C ASP A 179 -9.40 9.64 15.57
N VAL A 180 -9.47 8.32 15.43
CA VAL A 180 -10.12 7.64 14.31
C VAL A 180 -11.31 6.85 14.82
N THR A 181 -12.41 6.87 14.08
CA THR A 181 -13.51 5.93 14.27
C THR A 181 -13.31 4.75 13.33
N LEU A 182 -13.10 3.57 13.87
CA LEU A 182 -13.11 2.31 13.15
C LEU A 182 -14.51 1.69 13.24
N SER A 183 -15.10 1.37 12.10
CA SER A 183 -16.34 0.60 12.02
C SER A 183 -16.15 -0.64 11.16
N VAL A 184 -16.61 -1.78 11.67
CA VAL A 184 -16.74 -3.03 10.93
C VAL A 184 -18.14 -3.09 10.34
N ARG A 185 -18.24 -3.30 9.03
CA ARG A 185 -19.51 -3.38 8.33
C ARG A 185 -19.64 -4.69 7.58
N ASP A 186 -20.85 -5.24 7.58
CA ASP A 186 -21.21 -6.27 6.62
C ASP A 186 -21.37 -5.60 5.25
N ALA A 187 -20.62 -6.03 4.22
CA ALA A 187 -20.72 -5.41 2.90
C ALA A 187 -21.95 -5.87 2.09
N SER A 188 -22.67 -6.91 2.54
CA SER A 188 -23.88 -7.39 1.86
C SER A 188 -25.09 -6.48 2.11
N ASP A 189 -25.27 -6.01 3.35
CA ASP A 189 -26.40 -5.15 3.75
C ASP A 189 -25.97 -3.76 4.27
N GLY A 190 -24.68 -3.53 4.49
CA GLY A 190 -24.11 -2.26 4.95
C GLY A 190 -24.24 -2.00 6.45
N SER A 191 -24.82 -2.94 7.21
CA SER A 191 -24.99 -2.86 8.66
C SER A 191 -23.64 -2.72 9.38
N THR A 192 -23.66 -2.06 10.54
CA THR A 192 -22.46 -1.92 11.37
C THR A 192 -22.45 -3.05 12.39
N LEU A 193 -21.45 -3.91 12.32
CA LEU A 193 -21.26 -5.06 13.20
C LEU A 193 -20.49 -4.66 14.47
N TYR A 194 -19.54 -3.73 14.33
CA TYR A 194 -18.73 -3.22 15.42
C TYR A 194 -18.29 -1.78 15.15
N SER A 195 -18.06 -0.99 16.19
CA SER A 195 -17.43 0.32 16.05
C SER A 195 -16.69 0.72 17.34
N GLU A 196 -15.53 1.34 17.17
CA GLU A 196 -14.71 1.86 18.28
C GLU A 196 -14.02 3.16 17.85
N THR A 197 -13.80 4.07 18.81
CA THR A 197 -12.94 5.23 18.62
C THR A 197 -11.57 4.93 19.21
N ILE A 198 -10.53 5.16 18.41
CA ILE A 198 -9.14 4.89 18.75
C ILE A 198 -8.38 6.21 18.67
N THR A 199 -7.67 6.57 19.73
CA THR A 199 -6.72 7.68 19.69
C THR A 199 -5.41 7.18 19.09
N LEU A 200 -4.95 7.84 18.02
CA LEU A 200 -3.65 7.62 17.41
C LEU A 200 -2.70 8.72 17.86
N HIS A 201 -1.60 8.32 18.50
CA HIS A 201 -0.47 9.19 18.82
C HIS A 201 0.41 9.44 17.60
N PRO A 202 1.30 10.46 17.64
CA PRO A 202 2.21 10.73 16.54
C PRO A 202 3.05 9.51 16.22
N HIS A 203 3.20 9.20 14.95
CA HIS A 203 4.01 8.08 14.47
C HIS A 203 3.66 6.72 15.07
N GLN A 204 2.38 6.52 15.41
CA GLN A 204 1.91 5.28 16.01
C GLN A 204 1.29 4.33 14.98
N LEU A 205 1.64 3.04 15.10
CA LEU A 205 0.85 1.94 14.55
C LEU A 205 -0.04 1.36 15.66
N VAL A 206 -1.34 1.30 15.43
CA VAL A 206 -2.26 0.49 16.25
C VAL A 206 -2.74 -0.70 15.40
N GLN A 207 -2.54 -1.92 15.90
CA GLN A 207 -3.03 -3.13 15.23
C GLN A 207 -3.84 -4.01 16.19
N PHE A 208 -5.05 -4.37 15.78
CA PHE A 208 -5.83 -5.41 16.44
C PHE A 208 -5.67 -6.71 15.66
N SER A 209 -5.29 -7.77 16.34
CA SER A 209 -5.15 -9.11 15.76
C SER A 209 -6.35 -9.98 16.12
N ASP A 210 -6.65 -10.93 15.24
CA ASP A 210 -7.78 -11.87 15.36
C ASP A 210 -9.12 -11.18 15.66
N VAL A 211 -9.45 -10.17 14.84
CA VAL A 211 -10.59 -9.28 15.10
C VAL A 211 -11.96 -9.96 15.02
N ALA A 212 -12.06 -11.09 14.34
CA ALA A 212 -13.28 -11.89 14.33
C ALA A 212 -13.59 -12.42 15.73
N ALA A 213 -12.61 -13.06 16.38
CA ALA A 213 -12.74 -13.52 17.76
C ALA A 213 -12.81 -12.35 18.76
N ARG A 214 -11.98 -11.32 18.57
CA ARG A 214 -11.89 -10.16 19.47
C ARG A 214 -13.23 -9.41 19.61
N TRP A 215 -13.98 -9.29 18.52
CA TRP A 215 -15.21 -8.49 18.46
C TRP A 215 -16.46 -9.33 18.24
N ASP A 216 -16.37 -10.66 18.39
CA ASP A 216 -17.47 -11.61 18.19
C ASP A 216 -18.18 -11.39 16.84
N LEU A 217 -17.38 -11.21 15.78
CA LEU A 217 -17.92 -10.96 14.44
C LEU A 217 -18.45 -12.26 13.84
N PRO A 218 -19.56 -12.22 13.09
CA PRO A 218 -20.04 -13.38 12.35
C PRO A 218 -19.02 -13.81 11.29
N GLU A 219 -19.06 -15.09 10.93
CA GLU A 219 -18.37 -15.57 9.74
C GLU A 219 -18.97 -14.92 8.49
N SER A 220 -18.13 -14.22 7.73
CA SER A 220 -18.53 -13.55 6.51
C SER A 220 -17.34 -13.46 5.57
N SER A 221 -17.59 -13.64 4.27
CA SER A 221 -16.59 -13.45 3.22
C SER A 221 -16.51 -12.00 2.73
N THR A 222 -17.32 -11.10 3.28
CA THR A 222 -17.53 -9.75 2.74
C THR A 222 -17.53 -8.68 3.83
N ILE A 223 -16.67 -8.78 4.84
CA ILE A 223 -16.51 -7.70 5.82
C ILE A 223 -15.75 -6.53 5.19
N LYS A 224 -16.09 -5.31 5.66
CA LYS A 224 -15.41 -4.07 5.33
C LYS A 224 -15.05 -3.30 6.59
N PHE A 225 -13.80 -2.88 6.72
CA PHE A 225 -13.42 -1.86 7.69
C PHE A 225 -13.60 -0.48 7.06
N LYS A 226 -14.32 0.41 7.75
CA LYS A 226 -14.39 1.83 7.45
C LYS A 226 -13.70 2.58 8.58
N ILE A 227 -12.68 3.37 8.26
CA ILE A 227 -11.94 4.18 9.22
C ILE A 227 -12.09 5.64 8.80
N THR A 228 -12.38 6.53 9.75
CA THR A 228 -12.49 7.97 9.50
C THR A 228 -11.87 8.79 10.62
N SER A 229 -11.12 9.84 10.27
CA SER A 229 -10.65 10.89 11.17
C SER A 229 -11.34 12.22 10.87
N THR A 230 -11.29 13.14 11.84
CA THR A 230 -11.74 14.53 11.70
C THR A 230 -10.59 15.49 11.96
N GLY A 231 -10.63 16.70 11.38
CA GLY A 231 -9.59 17.72 11.52
C GLY A 231 -8.69 17.80 10.27
N ASN A 232 -8.06 18.96 10.07
CA ASN A 232 -7.11 19.14 8.98
C ASN A 232 -5.84 18.34 9.28
N GLU A 233 -5.20 17.76 8.26
CA GLU A 233 -3.90 17.07 8.38
C GLU A 233 -3.89 15.79 9.25
N ASN A 234 -5.05 15.35 9.75
CA ASN A 234 -5.20 14.11 10.50
C ASN A 234 -5.32 12.90 9.55
N TYR A 235 -4.27 12.65 8.78
CA TYR A 235 -4.23 11.58 7.79
C TYR A 235 -3.67 10.29 8.37
N PHE A 236 -4.16 9.16 7.88
CA PHE A 236 -3.69 7.84 8.29
C PHE A 236 -3.64 6.90 7.09
N PHE A 237 -2.97 5.76 7.27
CA PHE A 237 -3.12 4.60 6.39
C PHE A 237 -3.70 3.43 7.17
N ALA A 238 -4.69 2.74 6.60
CA ALA A 238 -5.28 1.55 7.20
C ALA A 238 -5.10 0.35 6.28
N TYR A 239 -5.00 -0.84 6.86
CA TYR A 239 -4.90 -2.09 6.14
C TYR A 239 -5.53 -3.23 6.93
N ALA A 240 -5.73 -4.37 6.28
CA ALA A 240 -5.98 -5.62 6.96
C ALA A 240 -5.05 -6.72 6.42
N SER A 241 -4.78 -7.73 7.26
CA SER A 241 -4.08 -8.95 6.88
C SER A 241 -4.99 -10.12 7.21
N VAL A 242 -5.47 -10.84 6.19
CA VAL A 242 -6.21 -12.09 6.35
C VAL A 242 -5.20 -13.22 6.30
N VAL A 243 -5.07 -13.99 7.38
CA VAL A 243 -4.04 -15.01 7.54
C VAL A 243 -4.68 -16.36 7.81
N ARG A 244 -4.30 -17.39 7.06
CA ARG A 244 -4.72 -18.76 7.34
C ARG A 244 -4.10 -19.27 8.63
N ASN A 245 -4.90 -19.95 9.44
CA ASN A 245 -4.45 -20.48 10.74
C ASN A 245 -3.58 -21.73 10.62
N ASP A 246 -3.73 -22.49 9.54
CA ASP A 246 -2.99 -23.74 9.30
C ASP A 246 -1.57 -23.52 8.76
N THR A 247 -1.39 -22.52 7.92
CA THR A 247 -0.17 -22.30 7.13
C THR A 247 0.52 -20.98 7.46
N GLY A 248 -0.20 -19.99 7.98
CA GLY A 248 0.29 -18.62 8.09
C GLY A 248 0.33 -17.87 6.76
N ASP A 249 -0.20 -18.44 5.67
CA ASP A 249 -0.34 -17.76 4.39
C ASP A 249 -1.30 -16.57 4.51
N ALA A 250 -0.90 -15.43 3.96
CA ALA A 250 -1.52 -14.16 4.25
C ALA A 250 -1.76 -13.30 3.01
N THR A 251 -2.85 -12.56 3.05
CA THR A 251 -3.19 -11.55 2.03
C THR A 251 -3.25 -10.18 2.67
N PHE A 252 -2.46 -9.25 2.13
CA PHE A 252 -2.51 -7.84 2.50
C PHE A 252 -3.65 -7.14 1.76
N LEU A 253 -4.53 -6.49 2.49
CA LEU A 253 -5.64 -5.71 1.96
C LEU A 253 -5.38 -4.23 2.25
N PHE A 254 -5.08 -3.48 1.19
CA PHE A 254 -4.83 -2.04 1.28
C PHE A 254 -6.12 -1.28 1.59
N GLY A 255 -6.03 -0.31 2.50
CA GLY A 255 -7.05 0.71 2.65
C GLY A 255 -7.10 1.61 1.43
N THR A 256 -8.30 1.84 0.92
CA THR A 256 -8.56 2.76 -0.19
C THR A 256 -9.48 3.87 0.28
N GLY A 257 -9.21 5.10 -0.14
CA GLY A 257 -10.12 6.23 0.08
C GLY A 257 -10.88 6.54 -1.20
N PRO A 258 -12.13 7.02 -1.15
CA PRO A 258 -12.74 7.64 -2.31
C PRO A 258 -11.88 8.86 -2.65
N ASN A 259 -11.49 8.97 -3.93
CA ASN A 259 -10.91 10.20 -4.47
C ASN A 259 -12.04 11.25 -4.46
N VAL A 260 -12.15 12.01 -3.37
CA VAL A 260 -13.07 13.16 -3.28
C VAL A 260 -12.28 14.44 -3.39
#